data_AF-A0A9Q2FHZ6-F1
#
_entry.id   AF-A0A9Q2FHZ6-F1
#
_cell.length_a   1.000
_cell.length_b   1.000
_cell.length_c   1.000
_cell.angle_alpha   90.00
_cell.angle_beta   90.00
_cell.angle_gamma   90.00
#
_symmetry.space_group_name_H-M   'P 1'
#
loop_
_entity.id
_entity.type
_entity.pdbx_description
1 polymer ?
#
loop_
_entity_poly.entity_id
_entity_poly.type
_entity_poly.pdbx_seq_one_letter_code
_entity_poly.pdbx_strand_id
1 'polypeptide(L)'
;MATTNQPGQPISGLPFADSVSSTDALLGIVTKAGGTGANQVTILVLAQAISAAIGLDDAVEAAETAAASAAAKAEAAGTASSDTVNSFRGKAGGLAALDALGQLSLTDGKSLVAALKVLPATQTTPARLATAIPLDGATQFQTGDTVATLADLLTAVSGLDGSRVYIDQDGFVRPVPSDAQILPSDLVADGSRYLAPAGYQAGTKSLPAGLSLNADGETVMTDGSQFFAGTWANGPLLSPL
;
A
#
# COMPACT_ATOMS: atom_id res chain seq x y z
N MET A 1 -41.08 35.45 -26.91
CA MET A 1 -42.54 35.66 -26.99
C MET A 1 -42.93 35.82 -28.46
N ALA A 2 -43.39 34.74 -29.10
CA ALA A 2 -43.94 34.78 -30.45
C ALA A 2 -45.46 34.69 -30.34
N THR A 3 -46.16 35.73 -30.80
CA THR A 3 -47.62 35.82 -30.75
C THR A 3 -48.23 35.07 -31.95
N THR A 4 -48.77 33.87 -31.73
CA THR A 4 -49.55 33.12 -32.72
C THR A 4 -50.99 33.63 -32.78
N ASN A 5 -51.18 34.83 -33.31
CA ASN A 5 -52.51 35.27 -33.77
C ASN A 5 -52.64 34.96 -35.27
N GLN A 6 -52.89 33.70 -35.61
CA GLN A 6 -53.46 33.39 -36.92
C GLN A 6 -54.99 33.52 -36.81
N PRO A 7 -55.65 34.30 -37.69
CA PRO A 7 -57.10 34.27 -37.78
C PRO A 7 -57.53 32.87 -38.25
N GLY A 8 -58.18 32.12 -37.36
CA GLY A 8 -58.77 30.82 -37.72
C GLY A 8 -59.84 31.00 -38.80
N GLN A 9 -59.95 30.03 -39.70
CA GLN A 9 -61.07 29.96 -40.65
C GLN A 9 -62.40 30.05 -39.86
N PRO A 10 -63.33 30.96 -40.23
CA PRO A 10 -64.62 31.04 -39.57
C PRO A 10 -65.37 29.70 -39.73
N ILE A 11 -65.90 29.18 -38.61
CA ILE A 11 -66.67 27.91 -38.52
C ILE A 11 -67.79 27.80 -39.56
N SER A 12 -68.25 28.92 -40.14
CA SER A 12 -69.26 28.96 -41.19
C SER A 12 -68.90 28.26 -42.50
N GLY A 13 -67.64 27.85 -42.69
CA GLY A 13 -67.17 27.15 -43.89
C GLY A 13 -67.07 25.61 -43.76
N LEU A 14 -67.40 25.04 -42.60
CA LEU A 14 -67.29 23.59 -42.38
C LEU A 14 -68.58 22.87 -42.82
N PRO A 15 -68.50 21.74 -43.55
CA PRO A 15 -69.66 20.93 -43.89
C PRO A 15 -70.29 20.35 -42.62
N PHE A 16 -71.63 20.33 -42.58
CA PHE A 16 -72.38 19.70 -41.49
C PHE A 16 -72.29 18.18 -41.61
N ALA A 17 -72.13 17.49 -40.48
CA ALA A 17 -72.18 16.04 -40.44
C ALA A 17 -73.62 15.54 -40.34
N ASP A 18 -74.01 14.61 -41.21
CA ASP A 18 -75.37 14.03 -41.27
C ASP A 18 -75.63 12.97 -40.17
N SER A 19 -74.61 12.55 -39.41
CA SER A 19 -74.74 11.65 -38.25
C SER A 19 -73.55 11.77 -37.27
N VAL A 20 -73.71 11.29 -36.04
CA VAL A 20 -72.70 11.37 -34.97
C VAL A 20 -72.42 9.97 -34.40
N SER A 21 -71.15 9.56 -34.33
CA SER A 21 -70.75 8.33 -33.63
C SER A 21 -70.68 8.57 -32.12
N SER A 22 -70.91 7.55 -31.30
CA SER A 22 -70.76 7.63 -29.84
C SER A 22 -69.32 7.88 -29.37
N THR A 23 -68.35 7.83 -30.29
CA THR A 23 -66.93 8.12 -30.04
C THR A 23 -66.54 9.56 -30.38
N ASP A 24 -67.44 10.35 -30.97
CA ASP A 24 -67.14 11.73 -31.38
C ASP A 24 -67.35 12.71 -30.21
N ALA A 25 -66.39 13.60 -30.00
CA ALA A 25 -66.53 14.69 -29.04
C ALA A 25 -67.23 15.88 -29.72
N LEU A 26 -68.43 16.23 -29.26
CA LEU A 26 -69.18 17.39 -29.73
C LEU A 26 -68.56 18.68 -29.15
N LEU A 27 -68.01 19.57 -29.98
CA LEU A 27 -67.45 20.85 -29.52
C LEU A 27 -68.53 21.94 -29.38
N GLY A 28 -69.65 21.80 -30.07
CA GLY A 28 -70.76 22.74 -29.99
C GLY A 28 -71.84 22.45 -31.04
N ILE A 29 -73.04 22.95 -30.75
CA ILE A 29 -74.20 22.88 -31.63
C ILE A 29 -74.32 24.23 -32.35
N VAL A 30 -74.19 24.25 -33.67
CA VAL A 30 -74.42 25.47 -34.46
C VAL A 30 -75.86 25.43 -34.97
N THR A 31 -76.66 26.40 -34.56
CA THR A 31 -78.03 26.58 -35.08
C THR A 31 -78.03 27.73 -36.07
N LYS A 32 -78.37 27.46 -37.34
CA LYS A 32 -78.59 28.52 -38.34
C LYS A 32 -79.80 28.16 -39.20
N ALA A 33 -80.72 29.11 -39.34
CA ALA A 33 -81.86 29.07 -40.25
C ALA A 33 -82.62 27.71 -40.28
N GLY A 34 -83.03 27.23 -39.11
CA GLY A 34 -83.93 26.06 -39.00
C GLY A 34 -83.26 24.69 -39.03
N GLY A 35 -81.94 24.60 -39.17
CA GLY A 35 -81.18 23.35 -39.05
C GLY A 35 -80.19 23.37 -37.87
N THR A 36 -80.09 22.24 -37.18
CA THR A 36 -79.13 22.01 -36.09
C THR A 36 -78.01 21.11 -36.60
N GLY A 37 -76.79 21.62 -36.67
CA GLY A 37 -75.61 20.86 -37.11
C GLY A 37 -74.55 20.76 -36.00
N ALA A 38 -73.91 19.60 -35.89
CA ALA A 38 -72.80 19.35 -34.97
C ALA A 38 -71.46 19.63 -35.65
N ASN A 39 -70.60 20.44 -35.02
CA ASN A 39 -69.22 20.62 -35.47
C ASN A 39 -68.33 19.56 -34.77
N GLN A 40 -67.65 18.72 -35.55
CA GLN A 40 -66.83 17.61 -35.07
C GLN A 40 -65.34 17.96 -35.15
N VAL A 41 -64.59 17.72 -34.08
CA VAL A 41 -63.13 17.71 -34.08
C VAL A 41 -62.68 16.38 -33.51
N THR A 42 -61.72 15.74 -34.16
CA THR A 42 -61.21 14.45 -33.67
C THR A 42 -60.50 14.63 -32.33
N ILE A 43 -60.65 13.65 -31.43
CA ILE A 43 -60.01 13.67 -30.11
C ILE A 43 -58.49 13.85 -30.22
N LEU A 44 -57.86 13.32 -31.27
CA LEU A 44 -56.44 13.48 -31.55
C LEU A 44 -56.04 14.95 -31.78
N VAL A 45 -56.83 15.69 -32.57
CA VAL A 45 -56.57 17.12 -32.83
C VAL A 45 -56.79 17.94 -31.56
N LEU A 46 -57.79 17.58 -30.74
CA LEU A 46 -58.03 18.24 -29.46
C LEU A 46 -56.89 17.97 -28.46
N ALA A 47 -56.40 16.74 -28.39
CA ALA A 47 -55.26 16.36 -27.57
C ALA A 47 -53.99 17.11 -28.00
N GLN A 48 -53.69 17.18 -29.30
CA GLN A 48 -52.56 17.95 -29.83
C GLN A 48 -52.68 19.44 -29.52
N ALA A 49 -53.87 20.02 -29.66
CA ALA A 49 -54.11 21.43 -29.32
C ALA A 49 -53.96 21.71 -27.82
N ILE A 50 -54.43 20.80 -26.95
CA ILE A 50 -54.25 20.90 -25.50
C ILE A 50 -52.76 20.75 -25.14
N SER A 51 -52.07 19.73 -25.67
CA SER A 51 -50.63 19.54 -25.46
C SER A 51 -49.82 20.77 -25.87
N ALA A 52 -50.15 21.37 -27.02
CA ALA A 52 -49.53 22.62 -27.49
C ALA A 52 -49.90 23.83 -26.60
N ALA A 53 -51.14 23.94 -26.14
CA ALA A 53 -51.59 25.04 -25.29
C ALA A 53 -50.98 25.00 -23.88
N ILE A 54 -50.74 23.81 -23.33
CA ILE A 54 -50.11 23.64 -22.02
C ILE A 54 -48.59 23.49 -22.10
N GLY A 55 -48.01 23.45 -23.32
CA GLY A 55 -46.57 23.29 -23.54
C GLY A 55 -46.02 21.95 -23.05
N LEU A 56 -46.82 20.87 -23.14
CA LEU A 56 -46.42 19.56 -22.63
C LEU A 56 -45.19 19.01 -23.38
N ASP A 57 -45.18 19.17 -24.70
CA ASP A 57 -44.07 18.69 -25.55
C ASP A 57 -42.78 19.45 -25.23
N ASP A 58 -42.84 20.77 -25.06
CA ASP A 58 -41.70 21.61 -24.62
C ASP A 58 -41.17 21.17 -23.24
N ALA A 59 -42.07 20.81 -22.32
CA ALA A 59 -41.70 20.33 -20.98
C ALA A 59 -41.02 18.95 -21.02
N VAL A 60 -41.47 18.06 -21.90
CA VAL A 60 -40.86 16.74 -22.12
C VAL A 60 -39.47 16.90 -22.74
N GLU A 61 -39.33 17.72 -23.78
CA GLU A 61 -38.03 17.99 -24.42
C GLU A 61 -37.02 18.60 -23.44
N ALA A 62 -37.47 19.52 -22.58
CA ALA A 62 -36.64 20.09 -21.53
C ALA A 62 -36.21 19.04 -20.49
N ALA A 63 -37.09 18.10 -20.12
CA ALA A 63 -36.78 17.03 -19.19
C ALA A 63 -35.79 16.02 -19.77
N GLU A 64 -35.95 15.62 -21.04
CA GLU A 64 -35.02 14.75 -21.75
C GLU A 64 -33.63 15.40 -21.88
N THR A 65 -33.59 16.69 -22.22
CA THR A 65 -32.35 17.49 -22.28
C THR A 65 -31.66 17.55 -20.91
N ALA A 66 -32.42 17.76 -19.83
CA ALA A 66 -31.88 17.78 -18.47
C ALA A 66 -31.32 16.41 -18.04
N ALA A 67 -32.02 15.32 -18.36
CA ALA A 67 -31.58 13.96 -18.08
C ALA A 67 -30.29 13.61 -18.84
N ALA A 68 -30.20 13.95 -20.13
CA ALA A 68 -28.99 13.78 -20.92
C ALA A 68 -27.80 14.59 -20.36
N SER A 69 -28.06 15.83 -19.94
CA SER A 69 -27.04 16.68 -19.30
C SER A 69 -26.54 16.09 -17.97
N ALA A 70 -27.44 15.53 -17.16
CA ALA A 70 -27.08 14.88 -15.89
C ALA A 70 -26.23 13.62 -16.11
N ALA A 71 -26.59 12.79 -17.10
CA ALA A 71 -25.81 11.60 -17.46
C ALA A 71 -24.39 11.96 -17.94
N ALA A 72 -24.27 12.96 -18.81
CA ALA A 72 -22.97 13.43 -19.29
C ALA A 72 -22.09 13.99 -18.16
N LYS A 73 -22.69 14.72 -17.20
CA LYS A 73 -21.96 15.20 -16.01
C LYS A 73 -21.51 14.07 -15.10
N ALA A 74 -22.33 13.02 -14.94
CA ALA A 74 -21.97 11.85 -14.15
C ALA A 74 -20.82 11.06 -14.79
N GLU A 75 -20.84 10.87 -16.11
CA GLU A 75 -19.75 10.22 -16.85
C GLU A 75 -18.46 11.05 -16.78
N ALA A 76 -18.54 12.36 -17.00
CA ALA A 76 -17.39 13.26 -16.88
C ALA A 76 -16.79 13.25 -15.47
N ALA A 77 -17.63 13.18 -14.42
CA ALA A 77 -17.16 13.05 -13.04
C ALA A 77 -16.46 11.70 -12.78
N GLY A 78 -16.99 10.61 -13.34
CA GLY A 78 -16.36 9.29 -13.28
C GLY A 78 -14.99 9.27 -13.95
N THR A 79 -14.88 9.83 -15.15
CA THR A 79 -13.63 9.96 -15.90
C THR A 79 -12.63 10.85 -15.17
N ALA A 80 -13.04 12.04 -14.69
CA ALA A 80 -12.17 12.94 -13.94
C ALA A 80 -11.64 12.30 -12.65
N SER A 81 -12.45 11.51 -11.95
CA SER A 81 -12.02 10.75 -10.77
C SER A 81 -10.99 9.68 -11.13
N SER A 82 -11.26 8.89 -12.17
CA SER A 82 -10.34 7.87 -12.69
C SER A 82 -9.01 8.48 -13.17
N ASP A 83 -9.06 9.59 -13.91
CA ASP A 83 -7.89 10.29 -14.43
C ASP A 83 -7.08 10.91 -13.30
N THR A 84 -7.74 11.47 -12.29
CA THR A 84 -7.07 11.99 -11.08
C THR A 84 -6.36 10.86 -10.34
N VAL A 85 -7.04 9.73 -10.09
CA VAL A 85 -6.43 8.55 -9.47
C VAL A 85 -5.28 8.01 -10.30
N ASN A 86 -5.43 7.93 -11.62
CA ASN A 86 -4.38 7.47 -12.52
C ASN A 86 -3.20 8.45 -12.62
N SER A 87 -3.43 9.76 -12.51
CA SER A 87 -2.39 10.79 -12.44
C SER A 87 -1.54 10.68 -11.17
N PHE A 88 -2.13 10.25 -10.06
CA PHE A 88 -1.40 9.91 -8.84
C PHE A 88 -0.69 8.54 -8.93
N ARG A 89 -1.20 7.63 -9.78
CA ARG A 89 -0.59 6.33 -10.09
C ARG A 89 0.49 6.44 -11.17
N GLY A 90 1.54 7.20 -10.86
CA GLY A 90 2.87 6.94 -11.39
C GLY A 90 3.38 7.86 -12.50
N LYS A 91 4.36 8.68 -12.12
CA LYS A 91 5.77 8.67 -12.57
C LYS A 91 6.30 10.07 -12.36
N ALA A 92 7.03 10.28 -11.26
CA ALA A 92 7.96 11.40 -11.20
C ALA A 92 9.09 11.13 -12.22
N GLY A 93 8.83 11.32 -13.52
CA GLY A 93 9.80 11.11 -14.59
C GLY A 93 10.36 9.68 -14.74
N GLY A 94 9.72 8.66 -14.14
CA GLY A 94 10.27 7.29 -14.07
C GLY A 94 11.13 7.00 -12.85
N LEU A 95 11.40 8.00 -11.99
CA LEU A 95 12.22 7.85 -10.79
C LEU A 95 11.46 7.24 -9.60
N ALA A 96 10.12 7.24 -9.62
CA ALA A 96 9.30 6.64 -8.57
C ALA A 96 8.04 6.02 -9.17
N ALA A 97 7.84 4.70 -9.01
CA ALA A 97 6.69 3.96 -9.49
C ALA A 97 6.19 2.97 -8.44
N LEU A 98 4.87 2.76 -8.38
CA LEU A 98 4.30 1.66 -7.60
C LEU A 98 4.33 0.39 -8.47
N ASP A 99 5.01 -0.65 -8.03
CA ASP A 99 5.09 -1.91 -8.76
C ASP A 99 3.78 -2.74 -8.62
N ALA A 100 3.69 -3.84 -9.35
CA ALA A 100 2.52 -4.73 -9.34
C ALA A 100 2.26 -5.39 -7.96
N LEU A 101 3.21 -5.29 -7.03
CA LEU A 101 3.14 -5.83 -5.67
C LEU A 101 2.87 -4.72 -4.64
N GLY A 102 2.61 -3.48 -5.06
CA GLY A 102 2.33 -2.34 -4.18
C GLY A 102 3.58 -1.74 -3.53
N GLN A 103 4.77 -1.97 -4.08
CA GLN A 103 6.02 -1.39 -3.58
C GLN A 103 6.35 -0.10 -4.33
N LEU A 104 6.75 0.93 -3.60
CA LEU A 104 7.28 2.17 -4.20
C LEU A 104 8.73 1.92 -4.61
N SER A 105 8.93 1.67 -5.90
CA SER A 105 10.23 1.51 -6.53
C SER A 105 10.79 2.86 -6.95
N LEU A 106 11.96 3.20 -6.44
CA LEU A 106 12.78 4.34 -6.83
C LEU A 106 13.84 3.88 -7.83
N THR A 107 13.94 4.52 -8.99
CA THR A 107 14.94 4.17 -10.03
C THR A 107 15.76 5.40 -10.41
N ASP A 108 17.00 5.21 -10.88
CA ASP A 108 17.83 6.28 -11.47
C ASP A 108 17.56 6.47 -12.98
N GLY A 109 16.51 5.83 -13.49
CA GLY A 109 16.19 5.76 -14.91
C GLY A 109 16.84 4.59 -15.67
N LYS A 110 17.75 3.82 -15.05
CA LYS A 110 18.38 2.62 -15.63
C LYS A 110 18.27 1.39 -14.72
N SER A 111 18.40 1.57 -13.41
CA SER A 111 18.40 0.52 -12.40
C SER A 111 17.48 0.87 -11.23
N LEU A 112 16.96 -0.14 -10.54
CA LEU A 112 16.28 0.04 -9.26
C LEU A 112 17.29 0.51 -8.21
N VAL A 113 17.01 1.66 -7.59
CA VAL A 113 17.86 2.28 -6.56
C VAL A 113 17.38 1.94 -5.16
N ALA A 114 16.06 1.89 -4.94
CA ALA A 114 15.47 1.49 -3.67
C ALA A 114 14.03 1.04 -3.86
N ALA A 115 13.55 0.10 -3.05
CA ALA A 115 12.13 -0.23 -2.98
C ALA A 115 11.62 0.00 -1.55
N LEU A 116 10.52 0.73 -1.41
CA LEU A 116 9.77 0.77 -0.16
C LEU A 116 8.57 -0.16 -0.30
N LYS A 117 8.61 -1.26 0.45
CA LYS A 117 7.46 -2.13 0.60
C LYS A 117 6.41 -1.42 1.44
N VAL A 118 5.23 -1.20 0.88
CA VAL A 118 4.11 -0.65 1.65
C VAL A 118 3.44 -1.81 2.40
N LEU A 119 3.43 -1.72 3.72
CA LEU A 119 2.54 -2.51 4.56
C LEU A 119 1.18 -1.80 4.58
N PRO A 120 0.11 -2.46 4.12
CA PRO A 120 -1.18 -1.81 3.93
C PRO A 120 -1.75 -1.29 5.26
N ALA A 121 -2.48 -0.18 5.17
CA ALA A 121 -3.27 0.33 6.29
C ALA A 121 -4.42 -0.63 6.62
N THR A 122 -4.86 -0.61 7.87
CA THR A 122 -6.18 -1.12 8.28
C THR A 122 -7.08 0.06 8.64
N GLN A 123 -8.36 -0.18 8.97
CA GLN A 123 -9.26 0.90 9.43
C GLN A 123 -8.72 1.68 10.64
N THR A 124 -7.87 1.05 11.47
CA THR A 124 -7.39 1.63 12.73
C THR A 124 -5.87 1.81 12.76
N THR A 125 -5.16 1.35 11.73
CA THR A 125 -3.69 1.39 11.68
C THR A 125 -3.23 2.04 10.39
N PRO A 126 -2.49 3.16 10.44
CA PRO A 126 -1.90 3.76 9.25
C PRO A 126 -0.99 2.79 8.49
N ALA A 127 -0.89 2.98 7.17
CA ALA A 127 0.06 2.23 6.35
C ALA A 127 1.49 2.50 6.83
N ARG A 128 2.35 1.48 6.75
CA ARG A 128 3.76 1.59 7.14
C ARG A 128 4.64 1.36 5.93
N LEU A 129 5.69 2.17 5.79
CA LEU A 129 6.72 1.95 4.78
C LEU A 129 7.80 1.06 5.40
N ALA A 130 7.96 -0.16 4.87
CA ALA A 130 9.08 -1.04 5.16
C ALA A 130 10.13 -0.85 4.06
N THR A 131 11.33 -0.40 4.43
CA THR A 131 12.44 -0.25 3.49
C THR A 131 12.94 -1.62 3.06
N ALA A 132 12.75 -1.98 1.80
CA ALA A 132 13.40 -3.11 1.16
C ALA A 132 14.56 -2.54 0.33
N ILE A 133 15.70 -2.31 0.99
CA ILE A 133 16.93 -1.94 0.29
C ILE A 133 17.56 -3.27 -0.15
N PRO A 134 17.53 -3.63 -1.45
CA PRO A 134 18.29 -4.78 -1.92
C PRO A 134 19.76 -4.51 -1.64
N LEU A 135 20.37 -5.31 -0.77
CA LEU A 135 21.79 -5.23 -0.47
C LEU A 135 22.53 -6.16 -1.44
N ASP A 136 23.41 -5.61 -2.24
CA ASP A 136 24.32 -6.32 -3.14
C ASP A 136 25.79 -5.96 -2.84
N GLY A 137 26.74 -6.59 -3.52
CA GLY A 137 28.16 -6.34 -3.31
C GLY A 137 28.59 -4.89 -3.53
N ALA A 138 27.85 -4.12 -4.34
CA ALA A 138 28.13 -2.71 -4.63
C ALA A 138 27.51 -1.75 -3.60
N THR A 139 26.67 -2.25 -2.69
CA THR A 139 26.01 -1.44 -1.68
C THR A 139 27.04 -0.76 -0.78
N GLN A 140 26.96 0.57 -0.67
CA GLN A 140 27.91 1.39 0.06
C GLN A 140 27.41 1.72 1.47
N PHE A 141 28.29 1.56 2.45
CA PHE A 141 28.15 2.00 3.82
C PHE A 141 29.11 3.16 4.06
N GLN A 142 28.61 4.27 4.60
CA GLN A 142 29.43 5.41 4.94
C GLN A 142 29.51 5.56 6.46
N THR A 143 30.72 5.66 6.99
CA THR A 143 30.99 6.01 8.40
C THR A 143 31.97 7.18 8.41
N GLY A 144 31.47 8.38 8.76
CA GLY A 144 32.24 9.62 8.60
C GLY A 144 32.56 9.87 7.12
N ASP A 145 33.84 10.06 6.79
CA ASP A 145 34.32 10.25 5.42
C ASP A 145 34.71 8.95 4.71
N THR A 146 34.62 7.81 5.41
CA THR A 146 34.98 6.51 4.84
C THR A 146 33.77 5.87 4.19
N VAL A 147 33.91 5.48 2.92
CA VAL A 147 32.92 4.70 2.16
C VAL A 147 33.48 3.29 1.95
N ALA A 148 32.73 2.28 2.36
CA ALA A 148 33.05 0.87 2.15
C ALA A 148 31.87 0.17 1.46
N THR A 149 32.14 -0.81 0.61
CA THR A 149 31.09 -1.62 -0.01
C THR A 149 30.76 -2.86 0.82
N LEU A 150 29.60 -3.48 0.57
CA LEU A 150 29.26 -4.78 1.16
C LEU A 150 30.27 -5.85 0.73
N ALA A 151 30.77 -5.80 -0.51
CA ALA A 151 31.84 -6.69 -0.96
C ALA A 151 33.15 -6.48 -0.17
N ASP A 152 33.51 -5.23 0.15
CA ASP A 152 34.67 -4.94 1.00
C ASP A 152 34.48 -5.53 2.39
N LEU A 153 33.27 -5.40 2.95
CA LEU A 153 32.93 -5.95 4.26
C LEU A 153 33.00 -7.49 4.27
N LEU A 154 32.44 -8.16 3.25
CA LEU A 154 32.52 -9.62 3.12
C LEU A 154 33.97 -10.09 2.98
N THR A 155 34.77 -9.37 2.20
CA THR A 155 36.19 -9.66 2.03
C THR A 155 36.93 -9.50 3.36
N ALA A 156 36.69 -8.40 4.08
CA ALA A 156 37.28 -8.15 5.39
C ALA A 156 36.91 -9.25 6.40
N VAL A 157 35.63 -9.66 6.45
CA VAL A 157 35.16 -10.75 7.31
C VAL A 157 35.81 -12.08 6.95
N SER A 158 35.93 -12.39 5.66
CA SER A 158 36.60 -13.63 5.20
C SER A 158 38.10 -13.66 5.49
N GLY A 159 38.72 -12.49 5.64
CA GLY A 159 40.13 -12.33 6.02
C GLY A 159 40.35 -12.13 7.52
N LEU A 160 39.30 -12.21 8.36
CA LEU A 160 39.47 -12.15 9.81
C LEU A 160 40.25 -13.38 10.26
N ASP A 161 41.40 -13.12 10.88
CA ASP A 161 42.16 -14.13 11.59
C ASP A 161 41.31 -14.63 12.78
N GLY A 162 40.96 -15.91 12.76
CA GLY A 162 40.17 -16.56 13.81
C GLY A 162 40.82 -16.53 15.19
N SER A 163 42.10 -16.13 15.31
CA SER A 163 42.74 -15.85 16.60
C SER A 163 42.40 -14.48 17.19
N ARG A 164 41.86 -13.56 16.37
CA ARG A 164 41.57 -12.16 16.76
C ARG A 164 40.10 -11.89 17.00
N VAL A 165 39.23 -12.85 16.66
CA VAL A 165 37.78 -12.75 16.85
C VAL A 165 37.22 -14.05 17.39
N TYR A 166 36.14 -13.99 18.17
CA TYR A 166 35.38 -15.15 18.61
C TYR A 166 33.88 -14.91 18.40
N ILE A 167 33.10 -15.98 18.35
CA ILE A 167 31.63 -15.92 18.30
C ILE A 167 31.12 -16.07 19.74
N ASP A 168 30.34 -15.11 20.22
CA ASP A 168 29.72 -15.20 21.54
C ASP A 168 28.50 -16.15 21.55
N GLN A 169 27.96 -16.38 22.74
CA GLN A 169 26.78 -17.24 22.96
C GLN A 169 25.52 -16.80 22.20
N ASP A 170 25.43 -15.51 21.85
CA ASP A 170 24.31 -14.93 21.11
C ASP A 170 24.57 -14.93 19.59
N GLY A 171 25.70 -15.47 19.14
CA GLY A 171 26.10 -15.57 17.74
C GLY A 171 26.79 -14.32 17.18
N PHE A 172 27.19 -13.37 18.01
CA PHE A 172 27.90 -12.17 17.57
C PHE A 172 29.41 -12.38 17.47
N VAL A 173 30.00 -11.92 16.36
CA VAL A 173 31.45 -11.87 16.19
C VAL A 173 32.00 -10.71 17.02
N ARG A 174 32.90 -11.01 17.97
CA ARG A 174 33.55 -10.03 18.84
C ARG A 174 35.07 -10.09 18.70
N PRO A 175 35.78 -8.96 18.82
CA PRO A 175 37.24 -8.97 18.89
C PRO A 175 37.71 -9.63 20.19
N VAL A 176 38.78 -10.41 20.10
CA VAL A 176 39.54 -10.90 21.26
C VAL A 176 40.24 -9.69 21.91
N PRO A 177 40.04 -9.43 23.21
CA PRO A 177 40.74 -8.36 23.92
C PRO A 177 42.26 -8.49 23.81
N SER A 178 42.97 -7.37 23.72
CA SER A 178 44.44 -7.36 23.59
C SER A 178 45.16 -7.89 24.84
N ASP A 179 44.50 -7.87 25.99
CA ASP A 179 44.94 -8.38 27.28
C ASP A 179 44.42 -9.80 27.56
N ALA A 180 43.94 -10.50 26.54
CA ALA A 180 43.54 -11.90 26.63
C ALA A 180 44.67 -12.76 27.21
N GLN A 181 44.31 -13.56 28.21
CA GLN A 181 45.21 -14.51 28.84
C GLN A 181 45.19 -15.85 28.10
N ILE A 182 46.30 -16.58 28.23
CA ILE A 182 46.45 -17.92 27.67
C ILE A 182 45.90 -18.93 28.69
N LEU A 183 44.93 -19.72 28.25
CA LEU A 183 44.44 -20.85 29.04
C LEU A 183 45.56 -21.90 29.18
N PRO A 184 45.83 -22.43 30.39
CA PRO A 184 46.81 -23.51 30.54
C PRO A 184 46.43 -24.71 29.66
N SER A 185 47.38 -25.18 28.86
CA SER A 185 47.14 -26.18 27.81
C SER A 185 46.85 -27.59 28.33
N ASP A 186 47.09 -27.83 29.62
CA ASP A 186 46.83 -29.09 30.31
C ASP A 186 45.44 -29.16 30.95
N LEU A 187 44.64 -28.07 30.91
CA LEU A 187 43.23 -28.14 31.27
C LEU A 187 42.47 -28.99 30.26
N VAL A 188 41.61 -29.88 30.76
CA VAL A 188 40.86 -30.84 29.95
C VAL A 188 39.44 -30.37 29.77
N ALA A 189 38.98 -30.18 28.54
CA ALA A 189 37.57 -29.91 28.27
C ALA A 189 36.73 -31.19 28.47
N ASP A 190 35.69 -31.10 29.31
CA ASP A 190 34.71 -32.15 29.59
C ASP A 190 33.30 -31.59 29.35
N GLY A 191 32.84 -31.66 28.10
CA GLY A 191 31.57 -31.07 27.69
C GLY A 191 31.55 -29.56 27.91
N SER A 192 30.71 -29.08 28.82
CA SER A 192 30.50 -27.65 29.09
C SER A 192 31.41 -27.07 30.17
N ARG A 193 32.48 -27.77 30.58
CA ARG A 193 33.38 -27.31 31.65
C ARG A 193 34.83 -27.71 31.36
N TYR A 194 35.76 -27.02 32.01
CA TYR A 194 37.15 -27.44 32.10
C TYR A 194 37.44 -28.16 33.42
N LEU A 195 38.23 -29.23 33.34
CA LEU A 195 38.76 -29.97 34.48
C LEU A 195 40.26 -29.70 34.62
N ALA A 196 40.68 -29.42 35.84
CA ALA A 196 42.07 -29.20 36.20
C ALA A 196 42.77 -30.53 36.54
N PRO A 197 43.97 -30.80 35.98
CA PRO A 197 44.79 -31.94 36.37
C PRO A 197 45.13 -31.96 37.87
N ALA A 198 45.47 -33.15 38.38
CA ALA A 198 45.85 -33.37 39.79
C ALA A 198 46.97 -32.45 40.31
N GLY A 199 47.82 -31.92 39.42
CA GLY A 199 48.88 -30.96 39.80
C GLY A 199 48.34 -29.66 40.40
N TYR A 200 47.18 -29.18 39.93
CA TYR A 200 46.51 -27.99 40.48
C TYR A 200 45.82 -28.31 41.81
N GLN A 201 45.21 -29.49 41.92
CA GLN A 201 44.61 -29.99 43.17
C GLN A 201 45.66 -30.15 44.28
N ALA A 202 46.82 -30.69 43.93
CA ALA A 202 47.94 -30.90 44.86
C ALA A 202 48.71 -29.61 45.19
N GLY A 203 48.34 -28.46 44.61
CA GLY A 203 49.02 -27.17 44.83
C GLY A 203 50.43 -27.09 44.23
N THR A 204 50.82 -28.06 43.40
CA THR A 204 52.12 -28.06 42.69
C THR A 204 52.11 -27.17 41.45
N LYS A 205 50.91 -26.84 40.94
CA LYS A 205 50.64 -25.86 39.89
C LYS A 205 49.60 -24.86 40.40
N SER A 206 49.70 -23.63 39.92
CA SER A 206 48.74 -22.57 40.24
C SER A 206 47.95 -22.18 39.01
N LEU A 207 46.64 -21.99 39.16
CA LEU A 207 45.82 -21.40 38.12
C LEU A 207 46.20 -19.92 37.92
N PRO A 208 46.12 -19.40 36.69
CA PRO A 208 46.26 -17.97 36.42
C PRO A 208 45.25 -17.13 37.22
N ALA A 209 45.52 -15.83 37.33
CA ALA A 209 44.57 -14.89 37.92
C ALA A 209 43.20 -14.98 37.22
N GLY A 210 42.13 -14.82 37.99
CA GLY A 210 40.76 -14.94 37.51
C GLY A 210 40.23 -16.36 37.37
N LEU A 211 41.09 -17.39 37.48
CA LEU A 211 40.67 -18.80 37.53
C LEU A 211 40.84 -19.38 38.94
N SER A 212 39.89 -20.22 39.34
CA SER A 212 39.95 -20.95 40.60
C SER A 212 39.41 -22.38 40.44
N LEU A 213 39.61 -23.21 41.45
CA LEU A 213 38.99 -24.53 41.52
C LEU A 213 37.68 -24.43 42.30
N ASN A 214 36.67 -25.15 41.83
CA ASN A 214 35.42 -25.33 42.56
C ASN A 214 35.65 -26.13 43.85
N ALA A 215 34.62 -26.21 44.71
CA ALA A 215 34.64 -26.98 45.95
C ALA A 215 34.91 -28.49 45.74
N ASP A 216 34.66 -29.01 44.54
CA ASP A 216 35.02 -30.38 44.15
C ASP A 216 36.53 -30.58 43.92
N GLY A 217 37.30 -29.49 43.81
CA GLY A 217 38.74 -29.48 43.53
C GLY A 217 39.10 -29.74 42.07
N GLU A 218 38.17 -30.14 41.21
CA GLU A 218 38.47 -30.58 39.84
C GLU A 218 38.00 -29.57 38.79
N THR A 219 36.85 -28.93 39.03
CA THR A 219 36.22 -28.05 38.03
C THR A 219 36.84 -26.66 38.07
N VAL A 220 37.21 -26.13 36.89
CA VAL A 220 37.75 -24.77 36.76
C VAL A 220 36.61 -23.76 36.75
N MET A 221 36.71 -22.79 37.64
CA MET A 221 35.83 -21.64 37.79
C MET A 221 36.51 -20.37 37.30
N THR A 222 35.73 -19.39 36.90
CA THR A 222 36.18 -18.04 36.54
C THR A 222 35.41 -16.99 37.34
N ASP A 223 36.11 -15.93 37.77
CA ASP A 223 35.48 -14.76 38.39
C ASP A 223 35.13 -13.66 37.35
N GLY A 224 35.45 -13.89 36.08
CA GLY A 224 35.20 -12.96 34.98
C GLY A 224 36.14 -11.75 34.92
N SER A 225 37.15 -11.68 35.80
CA SER A 225 38.11 -10.57 35.81
C SER A 225 39.11 -10.59 34.65
N GLN A 226 39.29 -11.76 34.02
CA GLN A 226 40.26 -12.01 32.95
C GLN A 226 39.57 -12.74 31.79
N PHE A 227 39.89 -12.33 30.56
CA PHE A 227 39.42 -13.01 29.35
C PHE A 227 40.39 -14.11 28.94
N PHE A 228 39.90 -15.34 28.77
CA PHE A 228 40.67 -16.46 28.23
C PHE A 228 40.15 -16.81 26.84
N ALA A 229 41.00 -16.72 25.82
CA ALA A 229 40.61 -17.00 24.43
C ALA A 229 40.11 -18.44 24.26
N GLY A 230 39.03 -18.61 23.48
CA GLY A 230 38.42 -19.94 23.24
C GLY A 230 37.50 -20.41 24.37
N THR A 231 37.16 -19.55 25.33
CA THR A 231 36.31 -19.88 26.48
C THR A 231 35.23 -18.84 26.71
N TRP A 232 34.23 -19.20 27.53
CA TRP A 232 33.22 -18.27 28.04
C TRP A 232 32.89 -18.55 29.50
N ALA A 233 32.33 -17.55 30.18
CA ALA A 233 31.90 -17.64 31.57
C ALA A 233 30.41 -18.03 31.67
N ASN A 234 30.14 -19.26 32.08
CA ASN A 234 28.78 -19.76 32.33
C ASN A 234 28.42 -19.57 33.81
N GLY A 235 28.06 -18.34 34.16
CA GLY A 235 28.07 -17.93 35.56
C GLY A 235 29.51 -18.05 36.09
N PRO A 236 29.76 -18.81 37.17
CA PRO A 236 31.10 -18.94 37.73
C PRO A 236 31.92 -20.07 37.09
N LEU A 237 31.37 -20.83 36.14
CA LEU A 237 32.07 -21.92 35.45
C LEU A 237 32.82 -21.42 34.23
N LEU A 238 34.07 -21.84 34.06
CA LEU A 238 34.78 -21.66 32.81
C LEU A 238 34.38 -22.77 31.83
N SER A 239 33.84 -22.38 30.69
CA SER A 239 33.30 -23.29 29.68
C SER A 239 34.04 -23.13 28.34
N PRO A 240 34.28 -24.22 27.59
CA PRO A 240 34.74 -24.10 26.20
C PRO A 240 33.71 -23.36 25.34
N LEU A 241 34.17 -22.56 24.37
CA LEU A 241 33.33 -22.01 23.30
C LEU A 241 32.90 -23.10 22.31
#